data_AF-A0A5P6A9B9-F1
#
_entry.id   AF-A0A5P6A9B9-F1
#
_cell.length_a   1.000
_cell.length_b   1.000
_cell.length_c   1.000
_cell.angle_alpha   90.00
_cell.angle_beta   90.00
_cell.angle_gamma   90.00
#
_symmetry.space_group_name_H-M   'P 1'
#
loop_
_entity.id
_entity.type
_entity.pdbx_description
1 polymer ?
#
loop_
_entity_poly.entity_id
_entity_poly.type
_entity_poly.pdbx_seq_one_letter_code
_entity_poly.pdbx_strand_id
1 'polypeptide(L)'
;MDKTGVERRHIRVRWWRDDAKTYRQIARFRWRWSAGSRIFLWSRPFGTTDVPVVIGHYTLSGEPHSLSERVVCVDYNAAKADNPLYARIQEPGPRRAVTGTFVCKPNASCRHPAG
;
A
#
# COMPACT_ATOMS: atom_id res chain seq x y z
N MET A 1 -1.12 -18.60 12.82
CA MET A 1 -2.58 -18.34 12.82
C MET A 1 -2.84 -16.89 12.48
N ASP A 2 -3.90 -16.60 11.72
CA ASP A 2 -4.40 -15.23 11.54
C ASP A 2 -5.28 -14.78 12.73
N LYS A 3 -5.86 -13.58 12.64
CA LYS A 3 -6.72 -13.00 13.70
C LYS A 3 -7.99 -13.80 14.00
N THR A 4 -8.35 -14.77 13.15
CA THR A 4 -9.52 -15.64 13.29
C THR A 4 -9.15 -17.08 13.64
N GLY A 5 -7.88 -17.35 13.96
CA GLY A 5 -7.42 -18.70 14.32
C GLY A 5 -7.12 -19.60 13.11
N VAL A 6 -7.18 -19.07 11.88
CA VAL A 6 -6.93 -19.88 10.67
C VAL A 6 -5.44 -19.98 10.39
N GLU A 7 -4.97 -21.20 10.11
CA GLU A 7 -3.61 -21.42 9.63
C GLU A 7 -3.47 -20.89 8.19
N ARG A 8 -2.50 -20.00 7.97
CA ARG A 8 -2.20 -19.46 6.64
C ARG A 8 -0.81 -19.91 6.23
N ARG A 9 -0.73 -20.56 5.08
CA ARG A 9 0.54 -20.97 4.45
C ARG A 9 0.98 -20.04 3.32
N HIS A 10 0.11 -19.11 2.93
CA HIS A 10 0.38 -18.12 1.89
C HIS A 10 0.51 -16.72 2.48
N ILE A 11 1.43 -15.94 1.93
CA ILE A 11 1.65 -14.54 2.29
C ILE A 11 1.18 -13.63 1.16
N ARG A 12 0.71 -12.43 1.52
CA ARG A 12 0.55 -11.36 0.54
C ARG A 12 1.91 -10.76 0.24
N VAL A 13 2.05 -10.27 -0.98
CA VAL A 13 3.28 -9.66 -1.51
C VAL A 13 3.01 -8.25 -1.99
N ARG A 14 4.00 -7.37 -1.84
CA ARG A 14 4.04 -6.05 -2.45
C ARG A 14 4.49 -6.21 -3.90
N TRP A 15 3.62 -6.75 -4.75
CA TRP A 15 3.93 -7.11 -6.14
C TRP A 15 4.39 -5.91 -7.00
N TRP A 16 4.08 -4.69 -6.56
CA TRP A 16 4.53 -3.43 -7.16
C TRP A 16 5.98 -3.03 -6.84
N ARG A 17 6.69 -3.75 -5.95
CA ARG A 17 8.10 -3.46 -5.60
C ARG A 17 9.03 -4.11 -6.63
N ASP A 18 9.65 -3.29 -7.46
CA ASP A 18 10.66 -3.68 -8.45
C ASP A 18 12.08 -3.78 -7.85
N ASP A 19 12.32 -3.07 -6.76
CA ASP A 19 13.59 -3.01 -6.03
C ASP A 19 13.77 -4.10 -4.97
N ALA A 20 12.75 -4.92 -4.71
CA ALA A 20 12.82 -5.97 -3.69
C ALA A 20 13.82 -7.07 -4.08
N LYS A 21 14.78 -7.35 -3.20
CA LYS A 21 15.82 -8.40 -3.36
C LYS A 21 15.63 -9.57 -2.44
N THR A 22 14.80 -9.43 -1.40
CA THR A 22 14.58 -10.46 -0.38
C THR A 22 13.11 -10.71 -0.14
N TYR A 23 12.77 -11.91 0.31
CA TYR A 23 11.40 -12.25 0.75
C TYR A 23 10.88 -11.25 1.80
N ARG A 24 11.75 -10.79 2.71
CA ARG A 24 11.39 -9.81 3.73
C ARG A 24 10.92 -8.48 3.13
N GLN A 25 11.58 -8.00 2.09
CA GLN A 25 11.23 -6.73 1.44
C GLN A 25 9.90 -6.83 0.67
N ILE A 26 9.64 -7.96 0.01
CA ILE A 26 8.43 -8.14 -0.79
C ILE A 26 7.22 -8.61 0.03
N ALA A 27 7.42 -9.30 1.16
CA ALA A 27 6.34 -9.85 1.96
C ALA A 27 5.55 -8.78 2.73
N ARG A 28 4.23 -8.79 2.59
CA ARG A 28 3.31 -7.95 3.36
C ARG A 28 2.84 -8.72 4.60
N PHE A 29 3.54 -8.50 5.71
CA PHE A 29 3.17 -9.04 7.02
C PHE A 29 2.42 -8.01 7.88
N ARG A 30 1.48 -8.51 8.68
CA ARG A 30 0.83 -7.76 9.78
C ARG A 30 1.39 -8.10 11.16
N TRP A 31 2.20 -9.16 11.28
CA TRP A 31 2.76 -9.63 12.54
C TRP A 31 4.29 -9.63 12.50
N ARG A 32 4.93 -9.46 13.67
CA ARG A 32 6.39 -9.43 13.80
C ARG A 32 6.97 -10.81 13.47
N TRP A 33 7.37 -10.98 12.22
CA TRP A 33 8.15 -12.13 11.78
C TRP A 33 9.60 -11.93 12.21
N SER A 34 10.09 -12.76 13.12
CA SER A 34 11.44 -12.65 13.70
C SER A 34 12.53 -13.34 12.87
N ALA A 35 12.19 -14.28 11.98
CA ALA A 35 13.16 -15.25 11.48
C ALA A 35 13.10 -15.45 9.94
N GLY A 36 13.70 -14.55 9.17
CA GLY A 36 13.75 -14.71 7.69
C GLY A 36 14.52 -13.61 6.96
N SER A 37 15.53 -13.03 7.63
CA SER A 37 16.06 -11.72 7.30
C SER A 37 16.88 -11.63 6.00
N ARG A 38 17.16 -12.71 5.27
CA ARG A 38 18.06 -12.66 4.10
C ARG A 38 17.79 -13.66 2.96
N ILE A 39 16.62 -14.29 2.89
CA ILE A 39 16.33 -15.17 1.73
C ILE A 39 16.18 -14.28 0.49
N PHE A 40 17.11 -14.43 -0.46
CA PHE A 40 17.10 -13.69 -1.71
C PHE A 40 16.00 -14.20 -2.64
N LEU A 41 15.40 -13.28 -3.37
CA LEU A 41 14.52 -13.61 -4.48
C LEU A 41 15.41 -14.03 -5.66
N TRP A 42 15.18 -15.22 -6.20
CA TRP A 42 15.92 -15.75 -7.34
C TRP A 42 15.64 -14.98 -8.63
N SER A 43 14.43 -14.46 -8.76
CA SER A 43 13.99 -13.64 -9.89
C SER A 43 12.91 -12.69 -9.43
N ARG A 44 12.55 -11.71 -10.27
CA ARG A 44 11.39 -10.85 -10.01
C ARG A 44 10.13 -11.71 -10.10
N PRO A 45 9.38 -11.92 -9.01
CA PRO A 45 8.28 -12.87 -9.03
C PRO A 45 7.03 -12.36 -9.77
N PHE A 46 6.96 -11.06 -10.10
CA PHE A 46 5.77 -10.44 -10.68
C PHE A 46 6.12 -9.52 -11.85
N GLY A 47 5.24 -9.46 -12.85
CA GLY A 47 5.32 -8.54 -13.98
C GLY A 47 5.11 -7.07 -13.59
N THR A 48 5.46 -6.14 -14.49
CA THR A 48 5.03 -4.75 -14.39
C THR A 48 3.63 -4.64 -14.98
N THR A 49 2.85 -3.67 -14.50
CA THR A 49 1.63 -3.24 -15.19
C THR A 49 1.98 -2.12 -16.17
N ASP A 50 1.32 -2.05 -17.32
CA ASP A 50 1.47 -0.94 -18.26
C ASP A 50 0.41 0.16 -18.06
N VAL A 51 -0.61 -0.14 -17.25
CA VAL A 51 -1.67 0.79 -16.88
C VAL A 51 -1.56 1.18 -15.39
N PRO A 52 -1.98 2.40 -15.01
CA PRO A 52 -2.09 2.79 -13.61
C PRO A 52 -3.08 1.87 -12.88
N VAL A 53 -2.70 1.42 -11.68
CA VAL A 53 -3.54 0.59 -10.83
C VAL A 53 -3.76 1.30 -9.50
N VAL A 54 -5.03 1.57 -9.20
CA VAL A 54 -5.47 2.04 -7.88
C VAL A 54 -5.90 0.83 -7.06
N ILE A 55 -5.32 0.66 -5.88
CA ILE A 55 -5.61 -0.48 -4.99
C ILE A 55 -6.14 -0.02 -3.63
N GLY A 56 -6.93 -0.90 -3.01
CA GLY A 56 -7.36 -0.81 -1.60
C GLY A 56 -7.16 -2.16 -0.91
N HIS A 57 -7.74 -2.34 0.29
CA HIS A 57 -7.67 -3.59 1.09
C HIS A 57 -6.28 -3.95 1.66
N TYR A 58 -5.35 -2.99 1.63
CA TYR A 58 -4.00 -3.14 2.18
C TYR A 58 -3.82 -2.46 3.54
N THR A 59 -4.81 -1.66 3.96
CA THR A 59 -4.89 -0.93 5.23
C THR A 59 -3.53 -0.33 5.61
N LEU A 60 -3.01 0.54 4.74
CA LEU A 60 -1.73 1.21 4.95
C LEU A 60 -1.84 2.25 6.08
N SER A 61 -0.70 2.77 6.48
CA SER A 61 -0.57 3.78 7.54
C SER A 61 0.48 4.81 7.15
N GLY A 62 0.41 6.00 7.74
CA GLY A 62 1.30 7.12 7.41
C GLY A 62 0.75 7.95 6.25
N GLU A 63 1.59 8.84 5.72
CA GLU A 63 1.22 9.75 4.65
C GLU A 63 1.06 9.02 3.29
N PRO A 64 0.00 9.32 2.53
CA PRO A 64 -0.19 8.72 1.21
C PRO A 64 0.92 9.06 0.22
N HIS A 65 1.39 8.03 -0.49
CA HIS A 65 2.38 8.17 -1.55
C HIS A 65 2.17 7.09 -2.60
N SER A 66 2.68 7.33 -3.81
CA SER A 66 2.66 6.32 -4.87
C SER A 66 3.58 5.16 -4.48
N LEU A 67 3.09 3.94 -4.62
CA LEU A 67 3.80 2.72 -4.22
C LEU A 67 4.83 2.26 -5.25
N SER A 68 4.61 2.66 -6.50
CA SER A 68 5.55 2.59 -7.64
C SER A 68 5.14 3.65 -8.66
N GLU A 69 5.82 3.67 -9.81
CA GLU A 69 5.46 4.53 -10.94
C GLU A 69 3.98 4.38 -11.39
N ARG A 70 3.41 3.18 -11.25
CA ARG A 70 2.11 2.82 -11.81
C ARG A 70 1.12 2.26 -10.78
N VAL A 71 1.49 2.18 -9.51
CA VAL A 71 0.60 1.64 -8.47
C VAL A 71 0.42 2.65 -7.35
N VAL A 72 -0.83 2.89 -6.98
CA VAL A 72 -1.21 3.74 -5.86
C VAL A 72 -2.19 3.01 -4.96
N CYS A 73 -2.02 3.12 -3.64
CA CYS A 73 -3.01 2.67 -2.68
C CYS A 73 -3.80 3.86 -2.13
N VAL A 74 -5.11 3.74 -1.99
CA VAL A 74 -5.98 4.75 -1.34
C VAL A 74 -6.52 4.27 0.01
N ASP A 75 -6.27 3.01 0.37
CA ASP A 75 -6.68 2.45 1.65
C ASP A 75 -5.63 2.71 2.75
N TYR A 76 -5.84 3.80 3.48
CA TYR A 76 -5.12 4.14 4.71
C TYR A 76 -5.98 3.91 5.96
N ASN A 77 -6.79 2.85 5.93
CA ASN A 77 -7.57 2.37 7.07
C ASN A 77 -8.61 3.40 7.58
N ALA A 78 -9.38 4.01 6.65
CA ALA A 78 -10.44 4.97 6.96
C ALA A 78 -11.57 4.41 7.85
N ALA A 79 -11.65 3.08 8.01
CA ALA A 79 -12.54 2.44 8.96
C ALA A 79 -12.15 2.69 10.44
N LYS A 80 -10.92 3.19 10.70
CA LYS A 80 -10.49 3.66 12.01
C LYS A 80 -10.86 5.14 12.15
N ALA A 81 -11.54 5.51 13.25
CA ALA A 81 -12.24 6.79 13.42
C ALA A 81 -11.42 8.06 13.10
N ASP A 82 -10.11 8.06 13.33
CA ASP A 82 -9.26 9.25 13.10
C ASP A 82 -8.56 9.26 11.73
N ASN A 83 -8.69 8.18 10.96
CA ASN A 83 -8.03 8.07 9.66
C ASN A 83 -8.93 8.64 8.56
N PRO A 84 -8.46 9.59 7.74
CA PRO A 84 -9.26 10.18 6.68
C PRO A 84 -9.49 9.17 5.53
N LEU A 85 -10.56 9.39 4.78
CA LEU A 85 -10.80 8.69 3.53
C LEU A 85 -10.03 9.38 2.40
N TYR A 86 -9.14 8.64 1.74
CA TYR A 86 -8.35 9.15 0.62
C TYR A 86 -8.95 8.77 -0.73
N ALA A 87 -8.76 9.65 -1.70
CA ALA A 87 -9.01 9.41 -3.11
C ALA A 87 -7.80 9.86 -3.94
N ARG A 88 -7.74 9.38 -5.20
CA ARG A 88 -6.72 9.77 -6.17
C ARG A 88 -7.39 10.50 -7.33
N ILE A 89 -6.98 11.73 -7.58
CA ILE A 89 -7.34 12.49 -8.78
C ILE A 89 -6.22 12.28 -9.80
N GLN A 90 -6.57 11.80 -10.98
CA GLN A 90 -5.64 11.57 -12.08
C GLN A 90 -6.01 12.53 -13.21
N GLU A 91 -5.08 13.43 -13.54
CA GLU A 91 -5.25 14.33 -14.69
C GLU A 91 -5.25 13.53 -16.00
N PRO A 92 -5.99 13.99 -17.03
CA PRO A 92 -5.87 13.46 -18.38
C PRO A 92 -4.41 13.53 -18.85
N GLY A 93 -3.88 12.45 -19.43
CA GLY A 93 -2.52 12.43 -19.94
C GLY A 93 -1.78 11.13 -19.62
N PRO A 94 -0.45 11.17 -19.38
CA PRO A 94 0.37 9.96 -19.32
C PRO A 94 -0.14 8.97 -18.26
N ARG A 95 -0.13 7.69 -18.65
CA ARG A 95 -0.59 6.52 -17.88
C ARG A 95 0.37 6.14 -16.74
N ARG A 96 0.82 7.11 -15.95
CA ARG A 96 1.64 6.89 -14.76
C ARG A 96 0.84 7.23 -13.53
N ALA A 97 0.87 6.36 -12.52
CA ALA A 97 0.22 6.65 -11.25
C ALA A 97 0.90 7.83 -10.56
N VAL A 98 2.19 8.09 -10.74
CA VAL A 98 2.89 9.20 -10.04
C VAL A 98 2.38 10.61 -10.38
N THR A 99 1.64 10.80 -11.47
CA THR A 99 1.21 12.15 -11.90
C THR A 99 -0.10 12.63 -11.29
N GLY A 100 -0.85 11.78 -10.58
CA GLY A 100 -2.07 12.20 -9.90
C GLY A 100 -1.82 12.83 -8.53
N THR A 101 -2.86 13.38 -7.92
CA THR A 101 -2.82 14.00 -6.58
C THR A 101 -3.69 13.23 -5.58
N PHE A 102 -3.21 13.05 -4.36
CA PHE A 102 -4.01 12.53 -3.26
C PHE A 102 -4.90 13.64 -2.69
N VAL A 103 -6.17 13.34 -2.51
CA VAL A 103 -7.11 14.19 -1.78
C VAL A 103 -7.75 13.38 -0.66
N CYS A 104 -8.20 14.04 0.40
CA CYS A 104 -8.86 13.37 1.49
C CYS A 104 -10.05 14.15 2.00
N LYS A 105 -11.05 13.43 2.52
CA LYS A 105 -12.09 14.04 3.35
C LYS A 105 -11.57 14.07 4.79
N PRO A 106 -11.41 15.24 5.42
CA PRO A 106 -11.06 15.32 6.83
C PRO A 106 -12.16 14.63 7.67
N ASN A 107 -11.76 13.84 8.68
CA ASN A 107 -12.70 13.38 9.69
C ASN A 107 -13.04 14.53 10.65
N ALA A 108 -14.18 14.42 11.36
CA ALA A 108 -14.69 15.46 12.25
C ALA A 108 -13.70 15.88 13.37
N SER A 109 -12.67 15.06 13.65
CA SER A 109 -11.57 15.34 14.59
C SER A 109 -10.42 16.19 14.01
N CYS A 110 -10.41 16.47 12.69
CA CYS A 110 -9.40 17.31 12.03
C CYS A 110 -9.87 18.76 11.82
N ARG A 111 -10.58 19.37 12.78
CA ARG A 111 -10.66 20.84 12.85
C ARG A 111 -9.38 21.33 13.52
N HIS A 112 -8.42 21.80 12.74
CA HIS A 112 -7.41 22.71 13.30
C HIS A 112 -8.13 23.96 13.83
N PRO A 113 -7.75 24.51 14.99
CA PRO A 113 -8.25 25.81 15.39
C PRO A 113 -7.74 26.82 14.35
N ALA A 114 -8.66 27.60 13.80
CA ALA A 114 -8.30 28.78 13.03
C ALA A 114 -7.50 29.72 13.95
N GLY A 115 -6.29 30.04 13.54
CA GLY A 115 -5.42 31.04 14.14
C GLY A 115 -4.75 31.83 13.02
#